data_AF-A0A645A031-F1
#
_entry.id   AF-A0A645A031-F1
#
_cell.length_a   1.000
_cell.length_b   1.000
_cell.length_c   1.000
_cell.angle_alpha   90.00
_cell.angle_beta   90.00
_cell.angle_gamma   90.00
#
_symmetry.space_group_name_H-M   'P 1'
#
loop_
_entity.id
_entity.type
_entity.pdbx_description
1 polymer ?
#
loop_
_entity_poly.entity_id
_entity_poly.type
_entity_poly.pdbx_seq_one_letter_code
_entity_poly.pdbx_strand_id
1 'polypeptide(L)'
;MSRKRLRLLRGFVALALFASFTALSQLSADWRYDCPDTYLCRPISLFTREELLTRRTHTLPPLENGDILLTFSTHTFGWRHGHAGLVVDAEQGLVLEAQQLGSPSSLAQAEHWSRYPTLQVLRLKDADSEVRQAAAAYAAGSLAGLPYRLSSGLLPARGEEIASVQCAYLVWCAYSRQGWDLDGDGGRLVTVADLASSPLLERIY
;
A
#
# COMPACT_ATOMS: atom_id res chain seq x y z
N MET A 1 9.95 52.43 13.34
CA MET A 1 10.55 51.24 12.69
C MET A 1 11.42 51.69 11.51
N SER A 2 12.69 51.26 11.46
CA SER A 2 13.64 51.65 10.39
C SER A 2 13.23 51.08 9.02
N ARG A 3 13.42 51.86 7.94
CA ARG A 3 13.14 51.47 6.54
C ARG A 3 13.77 50.14 6.14
N LYS A 4 14.88 49.73 6.78
CA LYS A 4 15.52 48.41 6.57
C LYS A 4 14.71 47.25 7.15
N ARG A 5 14.11 47.42 8.34
CA ARG A 5 13.27 46.39 8.99
C ARG A 5 11.93 46.19 8.27
N LEU A 6 11.38 47.24 7.67
CA LEU A 6 10.14 47.15 6.89
C LEU A 6 10.34 46.40 5.55
N ARG A 7 11.54 46.51 4.93
CA ARG A 7 11.89 45.76 3.71
C ARG A 7 12.10 44.26 4.00
N LEU A 8 12.76 43.92 5.10
CA LEU A 8 12.94 42.52 5.54
C LEU A 8 11.61 41.85 5.90
N LEU A 9 10.71 42.55 6.60
CA LEU A 9 9.39 42.03 6.93
C LEU A 9 8.52 41.79 5.69
N ARG A 10 8.58 42.71 4.70
CA ARG A 10 7.89 42.54 3.41
C ARG A 10 8.45 41.38 2.59
N GLY A 11 9.76 41.13 2.64
CA GLY A 11 10.39 39.97 2.01
C GLY A 11 9.95 38.64 2.63
N PHE A 12 9.89 38.56 3.97
CA PHE A 12 9.42 37.36 4.68
C PHE A 12 7.93 37.09 4.46
N VAL A 13 7.08 38.12 4.48
CA VAL A 13 5.64 37.97 4.20
C VAL A 13 5.41 37.56 2.74
N ALA A 14 6.17 38.10 1.78
CA ALA A 14 6.09 37.68 0.39
C ALA A 14 6.56 36.24 0.19
N LEU A 15 7.63 35.80 0.86
CA LEU A 15 8.12 34.42 0.78
C LEU A 15 7.16 33.43 1.45
N ALA A 16 6.56 33.79 2.58
CA ALA A 16 5.54 32.98 3.25
C ALA A 16 4.24 32.90 2.45
N LEU A 17 3.83 33.97 1.77
CA LEU A 17 2.69 33.98 0.84
C LEU A 17 2.99 33.18 -0.43
N PHE A 18 4.23 33.18 -0.95
CA PHE A 18 4.61 32.38 -2.11
C PHE A 18 4.75 30.87 -1.77
N ALA A 19 5.26 30.55 -0.58
CA ALA A 19 5.31 29.18 -0.06
C ALA A 19 3.91 28.63 0.26
N SER A 20 2.99 29.47 0.76
CA SER A 20 1.59 29.08 0.94
C SER A 20 0.82 29.03 -0.38
N PHE A 21 1.16 29.83 -1.39
CA PHE A 21 0.54 29.71 -2.73
C PHE A 21 1.05 28.49 -3.50
N THR A 22 2.28 28.02 -3.26
CA THR A 22 2.82 26.77 -3.85
C THR A 22 2.35 25.52 -3.09
N ALA A 23 2.21 25.59 -1.76
CA ALA A 23 1.55 24.55 -0.99
C ALA A 23 0.04 24.48 -1.29
N LEU A 24 -0.65 25.62 -1.45
CA LEU A 24 -2.05 25.65 -1.87
C LEU A 24 -2.25 25.32 -3.35
N SER A 25 -1.31 25.63 -4.24
CA SER A 25 -1.40 25.20 -5.65
C SER A 25 -1.16 23.71 -5.82
N GLN A 26 -0.38 23.08 -4.92
CA GLN A 26 -0.34 21.62 -4.79
C GLN A 26 -1.59 21.03 -4.11
N LEU A 27 -2.26 21.79 -3.23
CA LEU A 27 -3.57 21.42 -2.65
C LEU A 27 -4.77 21.79 -3.53
N SER A 28 -4.57 22.45 -4.67
CA SER A 28 -5.64 22.82 -5.62
C SER A 28 -5.42 22.27 -7.03
N ALA A 29 -4.42 21.40 -7.22
CA ALA A 29 -4.37 20.49 -8.35
C ALA A 29 -5.45 19.41 -8.14
N ASP A 30 -6.57 19.57 -8.86
CA ASP A 30 -7.69 18.63 -9.02
C ASP A 30 -8.36 18.12 -7.75
N TRP A 31 -9.07 19.02 -7.07
CA TRP A 31 -10.17 18.67 -6.15
C TRP A 31 -11.48 18.34 -6.90
N ARG A 32 -11.45 18.32 -8.23
CA ARG A 32 -12.49 17.67 -9.03
C ARG A 32 -12.15 16.19 -9.10
N TYR A 33 -12.75 15.42 -8.21
CA TYR A 33 -13.04 14.01 -8.46
C TYR A 33 -13.96 13.90 -9.69
N ASP A 34 -13.43 14.19 -10.88
CA ASP A 34 -13.88 13.54 -12.10
C ASP A 34 -13.34 12.11 -11.99
N CYS A 35 -14.05 11.25 -11.25
CA CYS A 35 -14.04 9.84 -11.63
C CYS A 35 -14.83 9.81 -12.94
N PRO A 36 -14.22 9.63 -14.12
CA PRO A 36 -15.00 9.27 -15.30
C PRO A 36 -15.90 8.07 -14.95
N ASP A 37 -17.03 7.91 -15.65
CA ASP A 37 -18.03 6.83 -15.48
C ASP A 37 -17.45 5.38 -15.50
N THR A 38 -16.14 5.26 -15.68
CA THR A 38 -15.31 4.06 -15.53
C THR A 38 -15.02 3.64 -14.08
N TYR A 39 -15.12 4.52 -13.07
CA TYR A 39 -14.71 4.19 -11.69
C TYR A 39 -15.75 4.55 -10.61
N LEU A 40 -15.87 3.70 -9.61
CA LEU A 40 -16.65 3.89 -8.38
C LEU A 40 -15.68 4.16 -7.21
N CYS A 41 -15.94 5.24 -6.47
CA CYS A 41 -15.21 5.55 -5.25
C CYS A 41 -16.02 5.07 -4.03
N ARG A 42 -15.67 3.90 -3.48
CA ARG A 42 -16.38 3.23 -2.39
C ARG A 42 -15.75 3.58 -1.04
N PRO A 43 -16.53 3.95 0.00
CA PRO A 43 -16.00 4.06 1.35
C PRO A 43 -15.69 2.67 1.92
N ILE A 44 -14.47 2.51 2.46
CA ILE A 44 -14.09 1.31 3.24
C ILE A 44 -13.99 1.63 4.73
N SER A 45 -13.80 2.90 5.11
CA SER A 45 -13.90 3.37 6.49
C SER A 45 -14.52 4.77 6.52
N LEU A 46 -14.59 5.40 7.69
CA LEU A 46 -15.10 6.78 7.82
C LEU A 46 -14.33 7.79 6.97
N PHE A 47 -13.02 7.60 6.80
CA PHE A 47 -12.13 8.53 6.11
C PHE A 47 -11.35 7.91 4.94
N THR A 48 -11.40 6.59 4.81
CA THR A 48 -10.69 5.84 3.77
C THR A 48 -11.66 5.37 2.71
N ARG A 49 -11.25 5.54 1.46
CA ARG A 49 -12.00 5.15 0.28
C ARG A 49 -11.09 4.34 -0.65
N GLU A 50 -11.71 3.58 -1.52
CA GLU A 50 -11.03 2.87 -2.60
C GLU A 50 -11.73 3.12 -3.93
N GLU A 51 -10.97 3.03 -5.00
CA GLU A 51 -11.47 3.15 -6.37
C GLU A 51 -11.58 1.78 -7.01
N LEU A 52 -12.73 1.50 -7.60
CA LEU A 52 -13.00 0.25 -8.29
C LEU A 52 -13.53 0.56 -9.67
N LEU A 53 -13.15 -0.23 -10.67
CA LEU A 53 -13.77 -0.20 -11.97
C LEU A 53 -15.28 -0.52 -11.87
N THR A 54 -16.10 0.25 -12.60
CA THR A 54 -17.55 -0.02 -12.77
C THR A 54 -17.78 -1.32 -13.53
N ARG A 55 -16.88 -1.67 -14.46
CA ARG A 55 -16.87 -2.92 -15.21
C ARG A 55 -15.46 -3.50 -15.19
N ARG A 56 -15.31 -4.81 -14.98
CA ARG A 56 -14.02 -5.48 -15.11
C ARG A 56 -13.53 -5.34 -16.55
N THR A 57 -12.40 -4.69 -16.75
CA THR A 57 -11.76 -4.49 -18.06
C THR A 57 -10.53 -5.35 -18.25
N HIS A 58 -10.11 -6.06 -17.20
CA HIS A 58 -8.93 -6.93 -17.21
C HIS A 58 -9.17 -8.18 -16.38
N THR A 59 -8.40 -9.22 -16.71
CA THR A 59 -8.34 -10.49 -15.99
C THR A 59 -7.01 -10.59 -15.27
N LEU A 60 -6.99 -11.28 -14.13
CA LEU A 60 -5.74 -11.53 -13.43
C LEU A 60 -4.81 -12.40 -14.31
N PRO A 61 -3.49 -12.14 -14.29
CA PRO A 61 -2.53 -13.08 -14.86
C PRO A 61 -2.56 -14.39 -14.06
N PRO A 62 -1.99 -15.49 -14.59
CA PRO A 62 -1.74 -16.69 -13.78
C PRO A 62 -0.92 -16.33 -12.55
N LEU A 63 -1.48 -16.60 -11.37
CA LEU A 63 -0.86 -16.30 -10.08
C LEU A 63 -0.04 -17.49 -9.58
N GLU A 64 1.00 -17.22 -8.80
CA GLU A 64 1.76 -18.19 -8.03
C GLU A 64 1.65 -17.89 -6.53
N ASN A 65 1.82 -18.92 -5.70
CA ASN A 65 1.99 -18.73 -4.26
C ASN A 65 3.19 -17.81 -4.01
N GLY A 66 2.96 -16.79 -3.20
CA GLY A 66 3.93 -15.74 -2.88
C GLY A 66 3.88 -14.52 -3.79
N ASP A 67 3.08 -14.53 -4.88
CA ASP A 67 2.83 -13.30 -5.63
C ASP A 67 2.20 -12.24 -4.74
N ILE A 68 2.56 -10.99 -4.98
CA ILE A 68 2.08 -9.84 -4.22
C ILE A 68 1.12 -9.07 -5.11
N LEU A 69 -0.13 -8.97 -4.69
CA LEU A 69 -1.10 -8.09 -5.33
C LEU A 69 -1.00 -6.71 -4.69
N LEU A 70 -0.90 -5.68 -5.52
CA LEU A 70 -0.70 -4.31 -5.08
C LEU A 70 -1.62 -3.37 -5.84
N THR A 71 -2.12 -2.33 -5.17
CA THR A 71 -2.88 -1.25 -5.81
C THR A 71 -2.62 0.10 -5.13
N PHE A 72 -2.68 1.19 -5.91
CA PHE A 72 -2.70 2.58 -5.41
C PHE A 72 -4.11 3.20 -5.44
N SER A 73 -5.14 2.36 -5.51
CA SER A 73 -6.54 2.78 -5.57
C SER A 73 -7.16 3.09 -4.21
N THR A 74 -6.44 2.87 -3.11
CA THR A 74 -6.88 3.20 -1.73
C THR A 74 -6.30 4.54 -1.27
N HIS A 75 -7.16 5.40 -0.71
CA HIS A 75 -6.78 6.73 -0.27
C HIS A 75 -7.54 7.21 0.96
N THR A 76 -6.89 8.09 1.74
CA THR A 76 -7.46 8.75 2.92
C THR A 76 -7.25 10.26 2.76
N PHE A 77 -8.32 11.05 2.84
CA PHE A 77 -8.30 12.50 2.57
C PHE A 77 -7.60 12.90 1.26
N GLY A 78 -7.72 12.06 0.21
CA GLY A 78 -7.09 12.27 -1.09
C GLY A 78 -5.64 11.79 -1.21
N TRP A 79 -4.96 11.46 -0.11
CA TRP A 79 -3.63 10.85 -0.16
C TRP A 79 -3.71 9.36 -0.48
N ARG A 80 -3.09 8.96 -1.61
CA ARG A 80 -3.05 7.57 -2.10
C ARG A 80 -1.91 6.81 -1.45
N HIS A 81 -2.24 5.97 -0.48
CA HIS A 81 -1.29 5.10 0.21
C HIS A 81 -1.32 3.67 -0.31
N GLY A 82 -2.37 3.30 -1.06
CA GLY A 82 -2.52 1.98 -1.66
C GLY A 82 -2.89 0.87 -0.67
N HIS A 83 -2.86 -0.35 -1.19
CA HIS A 83 -3.15 -1.61 -0.50
C HIS A 83 -2.32 -2.75 -1.10
N ALA A 84 -2.03 -3.77 -0.29
CA ALA A 84 -1.25 -4.93 -0.68
C ALA A 84 -1.82 -6.22 -0.06
N GLY A 85 -1.67 -7.33 -0.77
CA GLY A 85 -2.03 -8.68 -0.32
C GLY A 85 -1.04 -9.71 -0.84
N LEU A 86 -0.96 -10.85 -0.16
CA LEU A 86 -0.09 -11.96 -0.55
C LEU A 86 -0.92 -13.13 -1.04
N VAL A 87 -0.65 -13.64 -2.24
CA VAL A 87 -1.26 -14.88 -2.75
C VAL A 87 -0.75 -16.05 -1.92
N VAL A 88 -1.65 -16.69 -1.19
CA VAL A 88 -1.32 -17.81 -0.29
C VAL A 88 -1.76 -19.16 -0.80
N ASP A 89 -2.75 -19.18 -1.71
CA ASP A 89 -3.18 -20.38 -2.43
C ASP A 89 -3.63 -19.98 -3.84
N ALA A 90 -2.72 -20.08 -4.80
CA ALA A 90 -2.97 -19.72 -6.19
C ALA A 90 -3.95 -20.69 -6.89
N GLU A 91 -3.98 -21.97 -6.48
CA GLU A 91 -4.89 -22.98 -7.04
C GLU A 91 -6.34 -22.64 -6.69
N GLN A 92 -6.59 -22.20 -5.46
CA GLN A 92 -7.91 -21.77 -4.99
C GLN A 92 -8.17 -20.27 -5.19
N GLY A 93 -7.18 -19.52 -5.70
CA GLY A 93 -7.27 -18.07 -5.89
C GLY A 93 -7.43 -17.29 -4.58
N LEU A 94 -6.71 -17.66 -3.52
CA LEU A 94 -6.78 -17.02 -2.22
C LEU A 94 -5.60 -16.07 -1.96
N VAL A 95 -5.95 -14.90 -1.44
CA VAL A 95 -5.02 -13.83 -1.05
C VAL A 95 -5.24 -13.55 0.44
N LEU A 96 -4.15 -13.52 1.21
CA LEU A 96 -4.20 -13.04 2.58
C LEU A 96 -4.04 -11.52 2.60
N GLU A 97 -5.00 -10.84 3.22
CA GLU A 97 -5.07 -9.39 3.23
C GLU A 97 -5.35 -8.84 4.63
N ALA A 98 -4.75 -7.69 4.93
CA ALA A 98 -5.11 -6.86 6.08
C ALA A 98 -5.75 -5.57 5.54
N GLN A 99 -7.06 -5.60 5.29
CA GLN A 99 -7.74 -4.58 4.48
C GLN A 99 -8.15 -3.32 5.26
N GLN A 100 -8.60 -3.48 6.50
CA GLN A 100 -9.29 -2.40 7.22
C GLN A 100 -8.95 -2.38 8.70
N LEU A 101 -8.85 -1.17 9.24
CA LEU A 101 -8.75 -0.92 10.67
C LEU A 101 -9.94 -1.52 11.44
N GLY A 102 -9.64 -2.29 12.48
CA GLY A 102 -10.65 -2.95 13.31
C GLY A 102 -11.08 -4.33 12.82
N SER A 103 -10.55 -4.79 11.69
CA SER A 103 -10.73 -6.15 11.19
C SER A 103 -9.42 -6.93 11.25
N PRO A 104 -9.44 -8.23 11.56
CA PRO A 104 -8.25 -9.06 11.45
C PRO A 104 -7.86 -9.27 9.98
N SER A 105 -6.62 -9.63 9.73
CA SER A 105 -6.20 -10.16 8.44
C SER A 105 -7.02 -11.40 8.10
N SER A 106 -7.42 -11.52 6.83
CA SER A 106 -8.31 -12.60 6.38
C SER A 106 -8.06 -12.97 4.93
N LEU A 107 -8.52 -14.17 4.56
CA LEU A 107 -8.46 -14.66 3.20
C LEU A 107 -9.56 -14.03 2.36
N ALA A 108 -9.20 -13.61 1.16
CA ALA A 108 -10.12 -13.09 0.16
C ALA A 108 -9.83 -13.69 -1.21
N GLN A 109 -10.84 -13.66 -2.08
CA GLN A 109 -10.77 -14.20 -3.44
C GLN A 109 -9.97 -13.27 -4.34
N ALA A 110 -8.85 -13.71 -4.90
CA ALA A 110 -7.97 -12.93 -5.78
C ALA A 110 -8.76 -12.19 -6.85
N GLU A 111 -9.80 -12.81 -7.41
CA GLU A 111 -10.71 -12.23 -8.41
C GLU A 111 -11.32 -10.86 -8.04
N HIS A 112 -11.39 -10.48 -6.75
CA HIS A 112 -11.85 -9.13 -6.40
C HIS A 112 -10.85 -8.04 -6.82
N TRP A 113 -9.55 -8.38 -6.89
CA TRP A 113 -8.48 -7.46 -7.28
C TRP A 113 -8.54 -7.03 -8.75
N SER A 114 -9.20 -7.79 -9.62
CA SER A 114 -9.44 -7.43 -11.03
C SER A 114 -10.30 -6.18 -11.22
N ARG A 115 -10.81 -5.62 -10.12
CA ARG A 115 -11.55 -4.36 -10.11
C ARG A 115 -10.68 -3.15 -9.81
N TYR A 116 -9.44 -3.32 -9.36
CA TYR A 116 -8.59 -2.18 -9.04
C TYR A 116 -7.97 -1.57 -10.31
N PRO A 117 -8.19 -0.26 -10.58
CA PRO A 117 -7.60 0.42 -11.75
C PRO A 117 -6.08 0.36 -11.83
N THR A 118 -5.44 0.31 -10.66
CA THR A 118 -3.99 0.42 -10.50
C THR A 118 -3.38 -0.88 -10.01
N LEU A 119 -4.05 -2.01 -10.27
CA LEU A 119 -3.57 -3.33 -9.94
C LEU A 119 -2.17 -3.54 -10.53
N GLN A 120 -1.28 -4.05 -9.69
CA GLN A 120 0.01 -4.61 -10.07
C GLN A 120 0.13 -6.00 -9.45
N VAL A 121 0.78 -6.90 -10.17
CA VAL A 121 1.24 -8.17 -9.61
C VAL A 121 2.75 -8.16 -9.57
N LEU A 122 3.30 -8.34 -8.38
CA LEU A 122 4.74 -8.36 -8.13
C LEU A 122 5.18 -9.75 -7.72
N ARG A 123 6.39 -10.13 -8.13
CA ARG A 123 6.99 -11.42 -7.81
C ARG A 123 8.41 -11.24 -7.29
N LEU A 124 8.80 -12.03 -6.30
CA LEU A 124 10.19 -12.12 -5.88
C LEU A 124 11.03 -12.74 -6.99
N LYS A 125 11.93 -11.93 -7.56
CA LYS A 125 12.86 -12.37 -8.61
C LYS A 125 14.11 -13.00 -8.00
N ASP A 126 14.87 -13.73 -8.81
CA ASP A 126 16.14 -14.35 -8.43
C ASP A 126 16.06 -15.28 -7.20
N ALA A 127 14.86 -15.79 -6.90
CA ALA A 127 14.59 -16.72 -5.82
C ALA A 127 13.86 -17.96 -6.35
N ASP A 128 14.19 -19.13 -5.79
CA ASP A 128 13.51 -20.38 -6.10
C ASP A 128 12.03 -20.30 -5.72
N SER A 129 11.19 -21.01 -6.46
CA SER A 129 9.75 -21.07 -6.19
C SER A 129 9.44 -21.58 -4.77
N GLU A 130 10.32 -22.40 -4.19
CA GLU A 130 10.21 -22.88 -2.81
C GLU A 130 10.24 -21.75 -1.77
N VAL A 131 11.03 -20.68 -2.01
CA VAL A 131 11.06 -19.51 -1.13
C VAL A 131 9.71 -18.80 -1.13
N ARG A 132 9.13 -18.59 -2.33
CA ARG A 132 7.82 -17.94 -2.48
C ARG A 132 6.70 -18.77 -1.86
N GLN A 133 6.74 -20.10 -2.05
CA GLN A 133 5.82 -21.03 -1.40
C GLN A 133 5.95 -21.02 0.12
N ALA A 134 7.17 -20.95 0.66
CA ALA A 134 7.40 -20.89 2.10
C ALA A 134 6.89 -19.58 2.71
N ALA A 135 7.08 -18.44 2.02
CA ALA A 135 6.52 -17.15 2.43
C ALA A 135 4.97 -17.20 2.48
N ALA A 136 4.34 -17.75 1.42
CA ALA A 136 2.90 -17.96 1.37
C ALA A 136 2.38 -18.86 2.50
N ALA A 137 3.03 -20.00 2.74
CA ALA A 137 2.66 -20.95 3.79
C ALA A 137 2.78 -20.32 5.19
N TYR A 138 3.87 -19.59 5.44
CA TYR A 138 4.05 -18.87 6.70
C TYR A 138 2.98 -17.80 6.90
N ALA A 139 2.67 -17.01 5.86
CA ALA A 139 1.64 -15.99 5.96
C ALA A 139 0.27 -16.60 6.31
N ALA A 140 -0.14 -17.66 5.61
CA ALA A 140 -1.38 -18.37 5.88
C ALA A 140 -1.43 -18.96 7.30
N GLY A 141 -0.34 -19.58 7.75
CA GLY A 141 -0.28 -20.28 9.03
C GLY A 141 -0.03 -19.40 10.25
N SER A 142 0.55 -18.21 10.09
CA SER A 142 1.03 -17.39 11.21
C SER A 142 0.55 -15.94 11.19
N LEU A 143 0.14 -15.41 10.03
CA LEU A 143 -0.27 -14.01 9.90
C LEU A 143 -1.78 -13.84 9.72
N ALA A 144 -2.51 -14.91 9.38
CA ALA A 144 -3.97 -14.89 9.29
C ALA A 144 -4.61 -14.70 10.67
N GLY A 145 -5.67 -13.89 10.74
CA GLY A 145 -6.38 -13.60 11.98
C GLY A 145 -5.73 -12.54 12.87
N LEU A 146 -4.52 -12.05 12.53
CA LEU A 146 -3.86 -11.00 13.30
C LEU A 146 -4.60 -9.66 13.15
N PRO A 147 -4.74 -8.87 14.23
CA PRO A 147 -5.48 -7.61 14.18
C PRO A 147 -4.77 -6.59 13.29
N TYR A 148 -5.54 -5.83 12.51
CA TYR A 148 -5.02 -4.70 11.76
C TYR A 148 -4.63 -3.54 12.68
N ARG A 149 -3.40 -3.00 12.54
CA ARG A 149 -3.00 -1.72 13.15
C ARG A 149 -2.13 -0.90 12.19
N LEU A 150 -2.44 0.38 12.03
CA LEU A 150 -1.64 1.31 11.20
C LEU A 150 -0.18 1.42 11.67
N SER A 151 0.07 1.22 12.97
CA SER A 151 1.39 1.29 13.58
C SER A 151 2.15 -0.04 13.57
N SER A 152 1.63 -1.10 12.93
CA SER A 152 2.32 -2.39 12.87
C SER A 152 3.68 -2.26 12.18
N GLY A 153 4.72 -2.81 12.81
CA GLY A 153 6.12 -2.65 12.40
C GLY A 153 6.82 -1.41 12.98
N LEU A 154 6.07 -0.47 13.59
CA LEU A 154 6.65 0.68 14.28
C LEU A 154 6.92 0.40 15.77
N LEU A 155 5.97 -0.25 16.46
CA LEU A 155 6.03 -0.61 17.88
C LEU A 155 5.23 -1.92 18.16
N PRO A 156 5.86 -3.00 18.67
CA PRO A 156 7.31 -3.17 18.82
C PRO A 156 8.05 -3.10 17.47
N ALA A 157 9.37 -2.92 17.53
CA ALA A 157 10.18 -2.81 16.33
C ALA A 157 10.12 -4.11 15.50
N ARG A 158 10.35 -4.00 14.20
CA ARG A 158 10.38 -5.15 13.28
C ARG A 158 11.30 -6.25 13.82
N GLY A 159 10.84 -7.50 13.79
CA GLY A 159 11.62 -8.66 14.26
C GLY A 159 11.31 -9.12 15.69
N GLU A 160 10.48 -8.39 16.44
CA GLU A 160 9.84 -8.88 17.67
C GLU A 160 8.53 -9.65 17.35
N GLU A 161 7.90 -10.24 18.37
CA GLU A 161 6.64 -11.00 18.22
C GLU A 161 5.58 -10.21 17.42
N ILE A 162 5.09 -10.81 16.33
CA ILE A 162 4.14 -10.15 15.41
C ILE A 162 2.74 -10.20 16.02
N ALA A 163 2.40 -9.20 16.83
CA ALA A 163 1.09 -9.11 17.48
C ALA A 163 0.00 -8.44 16.62
N SER A 164 0.37 -7.79 15.50
CA SER A 164 -0.54 -7.07 14.62
C SER A 164 0.09 -6.83 13.26
N VAL A 165 -0.73 -6.58 12.24
CA VAL A 165 -0.29 -6.33 10.87
C VAL A 165 -0.96 -5.11 10.25
N GLN A 166 -0.32 -4.55 9.22
CA GLN A 166 -0.98 -3.76 8.17
C GLN A 166 -0.62 -4.38 6.82
N CYS A 167 -1.30 -4.01 5.74
CA CYS A 167 -1.21 -4.69 4.45
C CYS A 167 0.22 -4.90 3.91
N ALA A 168 1.05 -3.85 3.86
CA ALA A 168 2.43 -3.96 3.41
C ALA A 168 3.33 -4.67 4.42
N TYR A 169 3.14 -4.44 5.72
CA TYR A 169 3.90 -5.13 6.77
C TYR A 169 3.61 -6.64 6.78
N LEU A 170 2.38 -7.06 6.47
CA LEU A 170 2.01 -8.47 6.33
C LEU A 170 2.86 -9.15 5.25
N VAL A 171 2.96 -8.53 4.08
CA VAL A 171 3.77 -9.02 2.96
C VAL A 171 5.25 -9.06 3.35
N TRP A 172 5.75 -8.00 3.97
CA TRP A 172 7.13 -7.94 4.44
C TRP A 172 7.44 -9.01 5.47
N CYS A 173 6.56 -9.24 6.47
CA CYS A 173 6.74 -10.28 7.47
C CYS A 173 6.85 -11.68 6.85
N ALA A 174 6.10 -11.94 5.77
CA ALA A 174 6.15 -13.21 5.08
C ALA A 174 7.53 -13.45 4.44
N TYR A 175 8.08 -12.45 3.78
CA TYR A 175 9.35 -12.56 3.08
C TYR A 175 10.58 -12.37 3.97
N SER A 176 10.52 -11.51 4.99
CA SER A 176 11.61 -11.30 5.95
C SER A 176 11.88 -12.56 6.76
N ARG A 177 10.83 -13.36 7.03
CA ARG A 177 10.97 -14.69 7.65
C ARG A 177 11.81 -15.65 6.81
N GLN A 178 11.82 -15.45 5.49
CA GLN A 178 12.59 -16.24 4.52
C GLN A 178 13.95 -15.60 4.19
N GLY A 179 14.33 -14.53 4.89
CA GLY A 179 15.61 -13.83 4.70
C GLY A 179 15.58 -12.74 3.63
N TRP A 180 14.41 -12.35 3.13
CA TRP A 180 14.27 -11.32 2.08
C TRP A 180 13.68 -10.04 2.66
N ASP A 181 14.48 -8.98 2.67
CA ASP A 181 14.04 -7.66 3.11
C ASP A 181 13.46 -6.87 1.93
N LEU A 182 12.14 -6.85 1.82
CA LEU A 182 11.44 -6.16 0.73
C LEU A 182 11.30 -4.65 0.96
N ASP A 183 11.81 -4.11 2.07
CA ASP A 183 11.70 -2.69 2.38
C ASP A 183 12.61 -1.85 1.47
N GLY A 184 12.01 -1.10 0.54
CA GLY A 184 12.71 -0.36 -0.50
C GLY A 184 13.53 0.83 0.00
N ASP A 185 13.15 1.44 1.13
CA ASP A 185 13.82 2.64 1.67
C ASP A 185 14.61 2.41 2.96
N GLY A 186 14.52 1.20 3.56
CA GLY A 186 15.17 0.85 4.82
C GLY A 186 14.65 1.61 6.04
N GLY A 187 13.48 2.24 5.92
CA GLY A 187 12.81 2.99 6.95
C GLY A 187 12.26 2.12 8.08
N ARG A 188 11.52 2.74 9.01
CA ARG A 188 10.93 2.01 10.14
C ARG A 188 9.61 1.35 9.80
N LEU A 189 8.86 1.90 8.84
CA LEU A 189 7.53 1.43 8.46
C LEU A 189 7.57 0.96 7.02
N VAL A 190 7.10 -0.26 6.75
CA VAL A 190 7.00 -0.75 5.38
C VAL A 190 5.71 -0.23 4.78
N THR A 191 5.80 0.42 3.64
CA THR A 191 4.65 0.95 2.91
C THR A 191 4.43 0.20 1.60
N VAL A 192 3.27 0.44 0.99
CA VAL A 192 2.98 -0.08 -0.34
C VAL A 192 3.94 0.51 -1.38
N ALA A 193 4.42 1.74 -1.18
CA ALA A 193 5.42 2.35 -2.04
C ALA A 193 6.78 1.64 -1.93
N ASP A 194 7.15 1.18 -0.74
CA ASP A 194 8.39 0.41 -0.53
C ASP A 194 8.34 -0.93 -1.27
N LEU A 195 7.21 -1.65 -1.19
CA LEU A 195 7.01 -2.87 -1.98
C LEU A 195 7.05 -2.57 -3.48
N ALA A 196 6.34 -1.54 -3.94
CA ALA A 196 6.29 -1.19 -5.37
C ALA A 196 7.65 -0.75 -5.96
N SER A 197 8.56 -0.25 -5.12
CA SER A 197 9.90 0.21 -5.51
C SER A 197 11.02 -0.75 -5.13
N SER A 198 10.70 -1.88 -4.49
CA SER A 198 11.68 -2.85 -4.03
C SER A 198 12.50 -3.40 -5.19
N PRO A 199 13.85 -3.33 -5.14
CA PRO A 199 14.70 -3.84 -6.22
C PRO A 199 14.70 -5.37 -6.29
N LEU A 200 14.11 -6.05 -5.31
CA LEU A 200 13.99 -7.52 -5.24
C LEU A 200 12.72 -8.03 -5.91
N LEU A 201 11.79 -7.14 -6.26
CA LEU A 201 10.54 -7.50 -6.90
C LEU A 201 10.59 -7.15 -8.38
N GLU A 202 9.97 -8.00 -9.19
CA GLU A 202 9.65 -7.71 -10.58
C GLU A 202 8.13 -7.54 -10.74
N ARG A 203 7.71 -6.62 -11.61
CA ARG A 203 6.31 -6.49 -12.00
C ARG A 203 6.00 -7.45 -13.13
N ILE A 204 5.07 -8.37 -12.88
CA ILE A 204 4.61 -9.35 -13.88
C ILE A 204 3.27 -8.96 -14.52
N TYR A 205 2.56 -7.99 -13.95
CA TYR A 205 1.35 -7.34 -14.49
C TYR A 205 1.24 -5.92 -13.97
#